data_AF-A0A1X2F0Y7-F1
#
_entry.id   AF-A0A1X2F0Y7-F1
#
_cell.length_a   1.000
_cell.length_b   1.000
_cell.length_c   1.000
_cell.angle_alpha   90.00
_cell.angle_beta   90.00
_cell.angle_gamma   90.00
#
_symmetry.space_group_name_H-M   'P 1'
#
loop_
_entity.id
_entity.type
_entity.pdbx_description
1 polymer ?
#
loop_
_entity_poly.entity_id
_entity_poly.type
_entity_poly.pdbx_seq_one_letter_code
_entity_poly.pdbx_strand_id
1 'polypeptide(L)'
;MVGRCLAGAFGVAALVIWLLIVWTVLSSAYATDPAEDPHGYGLIFGVLAYLPFGLAWVLALPLALPQRLRARGMRIAMLLFVTVTVLGVVALYLS
;
A
#
# COMPACT_ATOMS: atom_id res chain seq x y z
N MET A 1 -9.36 5.07 -24.57
CA MET A 1 -8.83 3.75 -24.15
C MET A 1 -7.47 3.88 -23.47
N VAL A 2 -6.48 4.50 -24.15
CA VAL A 2 -5.09 4.67 -23.66
C VAL A 2 -4.98 5.18 -22.22
N GLY A 3 -5.65 6.28 -21.86
CA GLY A 3 -5.57 6.83 -20.49
C GLY A 3 -6.06 5.87 -19.39
N ARG A 4 -7.00 4.97 -19.71
CA ARG A 4 -7.46 3.94 -18.75
C ARG A 4 -6.45 2.81 -18.58
N CYS A 5 -5.74 2.45 -19.66
CA CYS A 5 -4.65 1.47 -19.59
C CYS A 5 -3.47 2.00 -18.79
N LEU A 6 -3.08 3.26 -19.01
CA LEU A 6 -2.01 3.92 -18.25
C LEU A 6 -2.35 4.03 -16.75
N ALA A 7 -3.57 4.48 -16.43
CA ALA A 7 -4.04 4.54 -15.04
C ALA A 7 -4.06 3.15 -14.39
N GLY A 8 -4.46 2.11 -15.13
CA GLY A 8 -4.44 0.74 -14.66
C GLY A 8 -3.02 0.24 -14.38
N ALA A 9 -2.10 0.38 -15.34
CA ALA A 9 -0.72 -0.04 -15.19
C ALA A 9 -0.02 0.67 -14.03
N PHE A 10 -0.14 2.00 -13.96
CA PHE A 10 0.42 2.79 -12.86
C PHE A 10 -0.20 2.43 -11.52
N GLY A 11 -1.54 2.32 -11.45
CA GLY A 11 -2.24 1.95 -10.22
C GLY A 11 -1.87 0.55 -9.72
N VAL A 12 -1.72 -0.43 -10.62
CA VAL A 12 -1.29 -1.78 -10.26
C VAL A 12 0.16 -1.77 -9.78
N ALA A 13 1.06 -1.08 -10.47
CA ALA A 13 2.46 -0.97 -10.05
C ALA A 13 2.58 -0.34 -8.67
N ALA A 14 1.86 0.76 -8.42
CA ALA A 14 1.81 1.41 -7.11
C ALA A 14 1.24 0.48 -6.03
N LEU A 15 0.19 -0.29 -6.33
CA LEU A 15 -0.38 -1.27 -5.40
C LEU A 15 0.64 -2.35 -5.04
N VAL A 16 1.34 -2.91 -6.03
CA VAL A 16 2.36 -3.94 -5.79
C VAL A 16 3.49 -3.40 -4.92
N ILE A 17 4.02 -2.21 -5.24
CA ILE A 17 5.06 -1.57 -4.42
C ILE A 17 4.55 -1.33 -2.99
N TRP A 18 3.32 -0.84 -2.85
CA TRP A 18 2.72 -0.61 -1.54
C TRP A 18 2.54 -1.91 -0.72
N LEU A 19 2.17 -3.02 -1.35
CA LEU A 19 2.11 -4.33 -0.69
C LEU A 19 3.49 -4.82 -0.27
N LEU A 20 4.53 -4.59 -1.07
CA LEU A 20 5.92 -4.88 -0.68
C LEU A 20 6.35 -4.03 0.51
N ILE A 21 5.96 -2.75 0.57
CA ILE A 21 6.21 -1.87 1.72
C ILE A 21 5.52 -2.43 2.98
N VAL A 22 4.23 -2.81 2.88
CA VAL A 22 3.50 -3.44 4.00
C VAL A 22 4.26 -4.68 4.50
N TRP A 23 4.67 -5.54 3.57
CA TRP A 23 5.45 -6.73 3.89
C TRP A 23 6.77 -6.38 4.60
N THR A 24 7.56 -5.46 4.05
CA THR A 24 8.83 -5.04 4.64
C THR A 24 8.66 -4.46 6.05
N VAL A 25 7.64 -3.64 6.28
CA VAL A 25 7.35 -3.07 7.60
C VAL A 25 7.02 -4.17 8.61
N LEU A 26 6.15 -5.11 8.24
CA LEU A 26 5.74 -6.20 9.15
C LEU A 26 6.89 -7.19 9.40
N SER A 27 7.66 -7.54 8.37
CA SER A 27 8.83 -8.41 8.53
C SER A 27 9.89 -7.78 9.43
N SER A 28 10.15 -6.48 9.29
CA SER A 28 11.05 -5.73 10.17
C SER A 28 10.54 -5.67 11.62
N ALA A 29 9.24 -5.40 11.80
CA ALA A 29 8.63 -5.29 13.13
C ALA A 29 8.62 -6.61 13.92
N TYR A 30 8.45 -7.74 13.23
CA TYR A 30 8.40 -9.07 13.86
C TYR A 30 9.69 -9.88 13.69
N ALA A 31 10.79 -9.25 13.26
CA ALA A 31 12.07 -9.93 13.10
C ALA A 31 12.58 -10.44 14.46
N THR A 32 12.92 -11.73 14.54
CA THR A 32 13.50 -12.33 15.75
C THR A 32 15.03 -12.36 15.71
N ASP A 33 15.62 -12.24 14.51
CA ASP A 33 17.06 -12.13 14.31
C ASP A 33 17.45 -10.66 14.10
N PRO A 34 18.24 -10.06 14.99
CA PRO A 34 18.73 -8.69 14.84
C PRO A 34 19.54 -8.45 13.56
N ALA A 35 20.03 -9.50 12.89
CA ALA A 35 20.76 -9.39 11.63
C ALA A 35 19.87 -9.08 10.42
N GLU A 36 18.55 -9.34 10.47
CA GLU A 36 17.65 -9.12 9.33
C GLU A 36 17.38 -7.63 9.06
N ASP A 37 17.25 -6.82 10.11
CA ASP A 37 17.16 -5.37 10.01
C ASP A 37 17.88 -4.68 11.18
N PRO A 38 19.23 -4.65 11.17
CA PRO A 38 20.04 -4.19 12.30
C PRO A 38 19.80 -2.73 12.69
N HIS A 39 19.26 -1.95 11.77
CA HIS A 39 19.06 -0.51 11.91
C HIS A 39 17.58 -0.11 11.92
N GLY A 40 16.66 -1.04 11.73
CA GLY A 40 15.23 -0.75 11.60
C GLY A 40 14.88 0.02 10.32
N TYR A 41 15.70 -0.09 9.27
CA TYR A 41 15.49 0.64 8.01
C TYR A 41 14.22 0.20 7.30
N GLY A 42 13.83 -1.07 7.44
CA GLY A 42 12.57 -1.58 6.90
C GLY A 42 11.36 -0.84 7.48
N LEU A 43 11.37 -0.61 8.80
CA LEU A 43 10.36 0.20 9.50
C LEU A 43 10.43 1.68 9.10
N ILE A 44 11.60 2.32 9.19
CA ILE A 44 11.75 3.76 8.94
C ILE A 44 11.34 4.12 7.52
N PHE A 45 11.97 3.49 6.51
CA PHE A 45 11.68 3.81 5.12
C PHE A 45 10.34 3.25 4.66
N GLY A 46 9.91 2.11 5.21
CA GLY A 46 8.61 1.54 4.92
C GLY A 46 7.47 2.47 5.33
N VAL A 47 7.50 3.00 6.57
CA VAL A 47 6.48 3.95 7.06
C VAL A 47 6.48 5.25 6.24
N LEU A 48 7.67 5.78 5.90
CA LEU A 48 7.79 7.00 5.07
C LEU A 48 7.22 6.79 3.66
N ALA A 49 7.47 5.62 3.06
CA ALA A 49 7.00 5.29 1.72
C ALA A 49 5.54 4.82 1.67
N TYR A 50 4.97 4.36 2.80
CA TYR A 50 3.64 3.78 2.85
C TYR A 50 2.55 4.71 2.31
N LEU A 51 2.50 5.95 2.79
CA LEU A 51 1.46 6.90 2.41
C LEU A 51 1.50 7.30 0.92
N PRO A 52 2.64 7.70 0.33
CA PRO A 52 2.67 8.10 -1.08
C PRO A 52 2.28 6.97 -2.03
N PHE A 53 2.78 5.74 -1.82
CA PHE A 53 2.41 4.61 -2.68
C PHE A 53 0.97 4.13 -2.41
N GLY A 54 0.52 4.20 -1.16
CA GLY A 54 -0.85 3.87 -0.76
C GLY A 54 -1.87 4.76 -1.46
N LEU A 55 -1.66 6.08 -1.38
CA LEU A 55 -2.54 7.03 -2.06
C LEU A 55 -2.45 6.91 -3.59
N ALA A 56 -1.26 6.68 -4.14
CA ALA A 56 -1.08 6.54 -5.58
C ALA A 56 -1.97 5.43 -6.17
N TRP A 57 -1.99 4.23 -5.57
CA TRP A 57 -2.82 3.15 -6.09
C TRP A 57 -4.32 3.38 -5.84
N VAL A 58 -4.68 3.89 -4.65
CA VAL A 58 -6.08 4.18 -4.30
C VAL A 58 -6.70 5.17 -5.27
N LEU A 59 -5.95 6.20 -5.67
CA LEU A 59 -6.44 7.25 -6.54
C LEU A 59 -6.36 6.87 -8.03
N ALA A 60 -5.30 6.17 -8.46
CA ALA A 60 -5.08 5.86 -9.86
C ALA A 60 -5.86 4.64 -10.36
N LEU A 61 -5.88 3.55 -9.60
CA LEU A 61 -6.43 2.27 -10.04
C LEU A 61 -7.93 2.35 -10.42
N PRO A 62 -8.80 3.04 -9.66
CA PRO A 62 -10.21 3.19 -10.03
C PRO A 62 -10.43 3.94 -11.35
N LEU A 63 -9.49 4.81 -11.77
CA LEU A 63 -9.62 5.56 -13.03
C LEU A 63 -9.54 4.65 -14.26
N ALA A 64 -8.96 3.45 -14.12
CA ALA A 64 -8.96 2.42 -15.15
C ALA A 64 -10.35 1.83 -15.41
N LEU A 65 -11.28 1.95 -14.45
CA LEU A 65 -12.64 1.42 -14.56
C LEU A 65 -13.55 2.30 -15.46
N PRO A 66 -14.65 1.74 -16.00
CA PRO A 66 -15.68 2.52 -16.68
C PRO A 66 -16.28 3.58 -15.74
N GLN A 67 -16.67 4.74 -16.26
CA GLN A 67 -17.15 5.89 -15.47
C GLN A 67 -18.19 5.50 -14.40
N ARG A 68 -19.17 4.66 -14.77
CA ARG A 68 -20.23 4.16 -13.88
C ARG A 68 -19.72 3.36 -12.67
N LEU A 69 -18.51 2.81 -12.73
CA LEU A 69 -17.91 1.98 -11.68
C LEU A 69 -16.82 2.70 -10.87
N ARG A 70 -16.34 3.87 -11.33
CA ARG A 70 -15.18 4.55 -10.70
C ARG A 70 -15.43 4.89 -9.24
N ALA A 71 -16.61 5.43 -8.92
CA ALA A 71 -16.96 5.77 -7.54
C ALA A 71 -17.00 4.53 -6.63
N ARG A 72 -17.53 3.40 -7.14
CA ARG A 72 -17.55 2.14 -6.40
C ARG A 72 -16.13 1.59 -6.20
N GLY A 73 -15.31 1.60 -7.25
CA GLY A 73 -13.90 1.17 -7.18
C GLY A 73 -13.09 2.03 -6.21
N MET A 74 -13.29 3.35 -6.22
CA MET A 74 -12.64 4.27 -5.30
C MET A 74 -13.01 3.97 -3.84
N ARG A 75 -14.30 3.75 -3.54
CA ARG A 75 -14.74 3.37 -2.18
C ARG A 75 -14.09 2.07 -1.71
N ILE A 76 -14.06 1.05 -2.58
CA ILE A 76 -13.42 -0.24 -2.24
C ILE A 76 -11.92 -0.05 -1.99
N ALA A 77 -11.23 0.70 -2.87
CA ALA A 77 -9.80 0.98 -2.71
C ALA A 77 -9.50 1.73 -1.40
N MET A 78 -10.29 2.77 -1.09
CA MET A 78 -10.17 3.51 0.17
C MET A 78 -10.43 2.61 1.39
N LEU A 79 -11.48 1.78 1.35
CA LEU A 79 -11.79 0.85 2.44
C LEU A 79 -10.65 -0.15 2.66
N LEU A 80 -10.07 -0.71 1.60
CA LEU A 80 -8.93 -1.61 1.68
C LEU A 80 -7.71 -0.90 2.27
N PHE A 81 -7.38 0.30 1.78
CA PHE A 81 -6.28 1.10 2.29
C PHE A 81 -6.44 1.41 3.78
N VAL A 82 -7.62 1.89 4.20
CA VAL A 82 -7.90 2.17 5.62
C VAL A 82 -7.83 0.90 6.45
N THR A 83 -8.42 -0.20 5.99
CA THR A 83 -8.43 -1.48 6.72
C THR A 83 -7.00 -1.98 6.96
N VAL A 84 -6.18 -2.05 5.91
CA VAL A 84 -4.78 -2.47 6.04
C VAL A 84 -3.98 -1.49 6.89
N THR A 85 -4.27 -0.18 6.82
CA THR A 85 -3.60 0.81 7.67
C THR A 85 -3.93 0.60 9.15
N VAL A 86 -5.21 0.40 9.49
CA VAL A 86 -5.63 0.13 10.87
C VAL A 86 -5.02 -1.18 11.36
N LEU A 87 -5.09 -2.25 10.56
CA LEU A 87 -4.48 -3.54 10.91
C LEU A 87 -2.96 -3.43 11.06
N GLY A 88 -2.28 -2.67 10.20
CA GLY A 88 -0.84 -2.43 10.28
C GLY A 88 -0.46 -1.66 11.56
N VAL A 89 -1.21 -0.62 11.93
CA VAL A 89 -1.00 0.11 13.19
C VAL A 89 -1.23 -0.80 14.39
N VAL A 90 -2.28 -1.63 14.37
CA VAL A 90 -2.54 -2.61 15.44
C VAL A 90 -1.41 -3.63 15.52
N ALA A 91 -0.92 -4.13 14.39
CA ALA A 91 0.20 -5.06 14.37
C ALA A 91 1.46 -4.44 14.99
N LEU A 92 1.83 -3.21 14.58
CA LEU A 92 2.97 -2.48 15.15
C LEU A 92 2.81 -2.13 16.63
N TYR A 93 1.58 -1.98 17.12
CA TYR A 93 1.34 -1.81 18.55
C TYR A 93 1.53 -3.11 19.35
N LEU A 94 1.39 -4.27 18.70
CA LEU A 94 1.47 -5.59 19.30
C LEU A 94 2.82 -6.30 19.04
N SER A 95 3.69 -5.74 18.19
CA SER A 95 5.02 -6.27 17.88
C SER A 95 6.01 -6.06 19.02
#